data_AF-A0A845UFX1-F1
#
_entry.id   AF-A0A845UFX1-F1
#
_cell.length_a   1.000
_cell.length_b   1.000
_cell.length_c   1.000
_cell.angle_alpha   90.00
_cell.angle_beta   90.00
_cell.angle_gamma   90.00
#
_symmetry.space_group_name_H-M   'P 1'
#
loop_
_entity.id
_entity.type
_entity.pdbx_description
1 polymer ?
#
loop_
_entity_poly.entity_id
_entity_poly.type
_entity_poly.pdbx_seq_one_letter_code
_entity_poly.pdbx_strand_id
1 'polypeptide(L)' 'MTTPLLRQVGKTDPSTLEDLLLIMAKNMEHSLIEAGATPGKDYSIHDLYTWSTPFALEVFKKSDAITYAVEF' A
#
# COMPACT_ATOMS: atom_id res chain seq x y z
N MET A 1 11.30 -12.78 -13.64
CA MET A 1 10.50 -11.63 -13.18
C MET A 1 9.90 -12.00 -11.85
N THR A 2 10.12 -11.20 -10.82
CA THR A 2 9.61 -11.45 -9.46
C THR A 2 8.14 -11.04 -9.40
N THR A 3 7.28 -11.90 -8.84
CA THR A 3 5.84 -11.65 -8.75
C THR A 3 5.55 -10.81 -7.51
N PRO A 4 4.92 -9.63 -7.63
CA PRO A 4 4.50 -8.84 -6.47
C PRO A 4 3.53 -9.60 -5.57
N LEU A 5 3.56 -9.35 -4.26
CA LEU A 5 2.62 -9.87 -3.28
C LEU A 5 1.29 -9.12 -3.31
N LEU A 6 1.31 -7.80 -3.57
CA LEU A 6 0.09 -7.01 -3.59
C LEU A 6 -0.67 -7.23 -4.91
N ARG A 7 -1.99 -7.43 -4.78
CA ARG A 7 -2.88 -7.63 -5.91
C ARG A 7 -2.86 -6.44 -6.88
N GLN A 8 -3.00 -6.72 -8.16
CA GLN A 8 -3.31 -5.69 -9.14
C GLN A 8 -4.79 -5.32 -9.02
N VAL A 9 -5.05 -4.02 -8.88
CA VAL A 9 -6.39 -3.44 -8.78
C VAL A 9 -6.62 -2.59 -10.01
N GLY A 10 -7.83 -2.66 -10.60
CA GLY A 10 -8.13 -1.97 -11.84
C GLY A 10 -8.39 -0.47 -11.67
N LYS A 11 -8.93 -0.07 -10.50
CA LYS A 11 -9.17 1.33 -10.12
C LYS A 11 -8.91 1.50 -8.63
N THR A 12 -8.47 2.69 -8.25
CA THR A 12 -8.22 3.11 -6.86
C THR A 12 -8.64 4.57 -6.72
N ASP A 13 -9.15 4.93 -5.54
CA ASP A 13 -9.51 6.29 -5.15
C ASP A 13 -8.64 6.76 -3.96
N PRO A 14 -7.57 7.55 -4.21
CA PRO A 14 -6.66 8.00 -3.15
C PRO A 14 -7.30 8.96 -2.15
N SER A 15 -8.56 9.37 -2.33
CA SER A 15 -9.30 10.13 -1.32
C SER A 15 -9.76 9.27 -0.14
N THR A 16 -9.76 7.93 -0.30
CA THR A 16 -10.07 6.98 0.77
C THR A 16 -8.78 6.47 1.42
N LEU A 17 -8.82 6.19 2.73
CA LEU A 17 -7.62 5.75 3.45
C LEU A 17 -7.14 4.38 2.96
N GLU A 18 -8.06 3.47 2.67
CA GLU A 18 -7.76 2.11 2.23
C GLU A 18 -6.98 2.11 0.90
N ASP A 19 -7.51 2.82 -0.11
CA ASP A 19 -6.86 2.88 -1.42
C ASP A 19 -5.56 3.68 -1.37
N LEU A 20 -5.49 4.77 -0.60
CA LEU A 20 -4.25 5.51 -0.41
C LEU A 20 -3.16 4.63 0.22
N LEU A 21 -3.51 3.85 1.25
CA LEU A 21 -2.59 2.92 1.88
C LEU A 21 -2.13 1.82 0.91
N LEU A 22 -3.05 1.25 0.13
CA LEU A 22 -2.72 0.26 -0.89
C LEU A 22 -1.77 0.84 -1.95
N ILE A 23 -2.01 2.06 -2.43
CA ILE A 23 -1.15 2.75 -3.40
C ILE A 23 0.26 2.92 -2.82
N MET A 24 0.37 3.41 -1.58
CA MET A 24 1.66 3.59 -0.92
C MET A 24 2.40 2.25 -0.73
N ALA A 25 1.68 1.20 -0.31
CA ALA A 25 2.25 -0.14 -0.18
C ALA A 25 2.76 -0.69 -1.53
N LYS A 26 2.03 -0.47 -2.63
CA LYS A 26 2.44 -0.85 -3.98
C LYS A 26 3.69 -0.09 -4.44
N ASN A 27 3.79 1.20 -4.12
CA ASN A 27 4.99 1.98 -4.43
C ASN A 27 6.23 1.45 -3.68
N MET A 28 6.06 1.10 -2.40
CA MET A 28 7.12 0.48 -1.59
C MET A 28 7.55 -0.87 -2.17
N GLU A 29 6.59 -1.74 -2.51
CA GLU A 29 6.86 -3.04 -3.12
C GLU A 29 7.60 -2.90 -4.45
N HIS A 30 7.17 -1.97 -5.30
CA HIS A 30 7.83 -1.68 -6.57
C HIS A 30 9.29 -1.27 -6.35
N SER A 31 9.55 -0.35 -5.41
CA SER A 31 10.91 0.10 -5.09
C SER A 31 11.80 -1.02 -4.56
N LEU A 32 11.26 -1.93 -3.73
CA LEU A 32 11.98 -3.08 -3.21
C LEU A 32 12.36 -4.06 -4.33
N ILE A 33 11.43 -4.35 -5.24
CA ILE A 33 11.67 -5.22 -6.39
C ILE A 33 12.76 -4.61 -7.30
N GLU A 34 12.69 -3.30 -7.57
CA GLU A 34 13.73 -2.60 -8.35
C GLU A 34 15.11 -2.63 -7.68
N ALA A 35 15.15 -2.62 -6.33
CA ALA A 35 16.37 -2.77 -5.56
C ALA A 35 16.89 -4.23 -5.50
N GLY A 36 16.17 -5.20 -6.08
CA GLY A 36 16.55 -6.60 -6.13
C GLY A 36 16.02 -7.45 -4.97
N ALA A 37 15.09 -6.93 -4.17
CA ALA A 37 14.42 -7.71 -3.13
C ALA A 37 13.50 -8.77 -3.73
N THR A 38 13.37 -9.89 -3.02
CA THR A 38 12.54 -11.04 -3.37
C THR A 38 11.28 -11.07 -2.49
N PRO A 39 10.08 -10.81 -3.04
CA PRO A 39 8.82 -10.95 -2.31
C PRO A 39 8.65 -12.31 -1.63
N GLY A 40 8.15 -12.31 -0.40
CA GLY A 40 7.94 -13.50 0.42
C GLY A 40 9.21 -14.03 1.10
N LYS A 41 10.38 -13.46 0.78
CA LYS A 41 11.66 -13.76 1.44
C LYS A 41 12.20 -12.53 2.16
N ASP A 42 12.33 -11.41 1.46
CA ASP A 42 12.95 -10.19 1.99
C ASP A 42 11.91 -9.24 2.61
N TYR A 43 10.64 -9.42 2.26
CA TYR A 43 9.50 -8.71 2.86
C TYR A 43 8.21 -9.52 2.73
N SER A 44 7.26 -9.24 3.61
CA SER A 44 5.89 -9.77 3.61
C SER A 44 4.85 -8.69 3.30
N ILE A 45 3.59 -9.09 3.09
CA ILE A 45 2.48 -8.15 2.97
C ILE A 45 2.36 -7.26 4.22
N HIS A 46 2.56 -7.84 5.41
CA HIS A 46 2.48 -7.10 6.67
C HIS A 46 3.53 -6.00 6.74
N ASP A 47 4.75 -6.27 6.28
CA ASP A 47 5.83 -5.29 6.25
C ASP A 47 5.49 -4.11 5.32
N LEU A 48 5.01 -4.41 4.11
CA LEU A 48 4.61 -3.39 3.13
C LEU A 48 3.56 -2.44 3.70
N TYR A 49 2.54 -2.96 4.38
CA TYR A 49 1.52 -2.13 5.03
C TYR A 49 2.08 -1.36 6.22
N THR A 50 2.91 -1.98 7.05
CA THR A 50 3.53 -1.33 8.21
C THR A 50 4.41 -0.15 7.80
N TRP A 51 5.25 -0.33 6.78
CA TRP A 51 6.16 0.72 6.31
C TRP A 51 5.46 1.83 5.53
N SER A 52 4.37 1.52 4.81
CA SER A 52 3.61 2.51 4.05
C SER A 52 2.62 3.32 4.90
N THR A 53 2.12 2.76 6.01
CA THR A 53 1.18 3.41 6.93
C THR A 53 1.57 4.83 7.35
N PRO A 54 2.80 5.12 7.85
CA PRO A 54 3.14 6.48 8.26
C PRO A 54 3.02 7.51 7.13
N PHE A 55 3.40 7.15 5.90
CA PHE A 55 3.27 8.03 4.74
C PHE A 55 1.80 8.22 4.32
N ALA A 56 1.03 7.13 4.31
CA ALA A 56 -0.40 7.20 4.01
C ALA A 56 -1.13 8.10 5.02
N LEU A 57 -0.84 7.96 6.32
CA LEU A 57 -1.44 8.80 7.36
C LEU A 57 -1.01 10.26 7.26
N GLU A 58 0.26 10.55 6.94
CA GLU A 58 0.73 11.93 6.77
C GLU A 58 0.02 12.64 5.59
N VAL A 59 -0.17 11.93 4.48
CA VAL A 59 -0.91 12.44 3.33
C VAL A 59 -2.40 12.57 3.65
N PHE A 60 -2.98 11.54 4.27
CA PHE A 60 -4.40 11.49 4.57
C PHE A 60 -4.85 12.51 5.62
N LYS A 61 -4.01 12.85 6.61
CA LYS A 61 -4.31 13.90 7.59
C LYS A 61 -4.50 15.29 6.97
N LYS A 62 -4.14 15.49 5.70
CA LYS A 62 -4.43 16.71 4.93
C LYS A 62 -5.82 16.67 4.27
N SER A 63 -6.54 15.55 4.39
CA SER A 63 -7.89 15.30 3.90
C SER A 63 -8.85 15.23 5.09
N ASP A 64 -10.05 15.80 4.95
CA ASP A 64 -11.08 15.82 6.01
C ASP A 64 -11.99 14.58 6.02
N ALA A 65 -11.81 13.63 5.10
CA ALA A 65 -12.72 12.52 4.90
C ALA A 65 -12.13 11.19 5.41
N ILE A 66 -12.68 10.61 6.48
CA ILE A 66 -12.37 9.25 6.94
C ILE A 66 -13.42 8.27 6.40
N THR A 67 -12.98 7.21 5.72
CA THR A 67 -13.85 6.12 5.25
C THR A 67 -13.89 4.98 6.27
N TYR A 68 -15.09 4.48 6.57
CA TYR A 68 -15.31 3.33 7.45
C TYR A 68 -15.82 2.15 6.62
N ALA A 69 -15.36 0.94 6.94
CA ALA A 69 -15.97 -0.28 6.41
C ALA A 69 -17.40 -0.38 6.95
N VAL A 70 -18.39 -0.27 6.07
CA VAL A 70 -19.80 -0.33 6.46
C VAL A 70 -20.35 -1.75 6.40
N GLU A 71 -19.82 -2.64 5.55
CA GLU A 71 -20.22 -4.05 5.45
C GLU A 71 -19.06 -4.94 4.93
N PHE A 72 -19.05 -6.23 5.30
CA PHE A 72 -18.04 -7.26 4.95
C PHE A 72 -18.62 -8.36 4.06
#